data_AF-A0A254Q5R3-F1
#
_entry.id   AF-A0A254Q5R3-F1
#
_cell.length_a   1.000
_cell.length_b   1.000
_cell.length_c   1.000
_cell.angle_alpha   90.00
_cell.angle_beta   90.00
_cell.angle_gamma   90.00
#
_symmetry.space_group_name_H-M   'P 1'
#
loop_
_entity.id
_entity.type
_entity.pdbx_description
1 polymer ?
#
loop_
_entity_poly.entity_id
_entity_poly.type
_entity_poly.pdbx_seq_one_letter_code
_entity_poly.pdbx_strand_id
1 'polypeptide(L)'
;MKNMILAIAALIVGQTANAAISANSSWEEINAAKGPYQIVAPVVYMGRAIDYTFVCRNGDTLQTIKPVDIVEVVQPTNQNGRTEFKVVGSEVLSTSINYTHKESFCDQTKGDRTVCKDVVYTGTYPMTVNVKVYTQVGHNQPARLLFTKAYTVPTCDNASVN
;
A
#
# COMPACT_ATOMS: atom_id res chain seq x y z
N MET A 1 3.72 -60.92 -7.43
CA MET A 1 3.32 -60.18 -6.21
C MET A 1 4.32 -59.05 -5.95
N LYS A 2 3.94 -57.81 -6.25
CA LYS A 2 4.35 -56.62 -5.47
C LYS A 2 3.43 -55.47 -5.88
N ASN A 3 2.35 -55.32 -5.12
CA ASN A 3 1.51 -54.14 -5.12
C ASN A 3 2.37 -52.96 -4.61
N MET A 4 2.32 -51.81 -5.25
CA MET A 4 1.49 -50.69 -4.78
C MET A 4 1.82 -49.42 -5.57
N ILE A 5 0.78 -48.97 -6.26
CA ILE A 5 0.58 -47.62 -6.74
C ILE A 5 0.67 -46.66 -5.55
N LEU A 6 1.44 -45.58 -5.68
CA LEU A 6 1.15 -44.32 -5.00
C LEU A 6 1.34 -43.18 -6.01
N ALA A 7 0.30 -42.98 -6.81
CA ALA A 7 -0.01 -41.70 -7.40
C ALA A 7 -0.40 -40.75 -6.25
N ILE A 8 0.48 -39.80 -5.90
CA ILE A 8 0.06 -38.63 -5.14
C ILE A 8 -0.22 -37.54 -6.17
N ALA A 9 -1.47 -37.57 -6.65
CA ALA A 9 -2.12 -36.40 -7.20
C ALA A 9 -2.32 -35.40 -6.06
N ALA A 10 -1.47 -34.37 -6.02
CA ALA A 10 -1.71 -33.17 -5.23
C ALA A 10 -1.40 -31.92 -6.07
N LEU A 11 -1.89 -31.89 -7.31
CA LEU A 11 -2.25 -30.64 -7.95
C LEU A 11 -3.74 -30.39 -7.72
N ILE A 12 -4.05 -29.85 -6.54
CA ILE A 12 -5.24 -29.02 -6.39
C ILE A 12 -4.80 -27.61 -6.80
N VAL A 13 -4.47 -27.45 -8.08
CA VAL A 13 -4.37 -26.13 -8.73
C VAL A 13 -5.70 -25.96 -9.43
N GLY A 14 -6.71 -25.49 -8.71
CA GLY A 14 -8.06 -25.41 -9.26
C GLY A 14 -9.15 -25.36 -8.21
N GLN A 15 -9.00 -24.49 -7.21
CA GLN A 15 -10.17 -23.97 -6.50
C GLN A 15 -10.18 -22.46 -6.67
N THR A 16 -10.65 -21.98 -7.81
CA THR A 16 -11.33 -20.69 -7.87
C THR A 16 -12.70 -20.88 -7.21
N ALA A 17 -12.70 -21.24 -5.93
CA ALA A 17 -13.87 -21.07 -5.09
C ALA A 17 -13.86 -19.60 -4.69
N ASN A 18 -14.95 -18.90 -4.95
CA ASN A 18 -15.27 -17.62 -4.32
C ASN A 18 -15.49 -17.87 -2.82
N ALA A 19 -14.48 -18.38 -2.11
CA ALA A 19 -14.48 -18.52 -0.68
C ALA A 19 -14.47 -17.10 -0.12
N ALA A 20 -15.52 -16.74 0.62
CA ALA A 20 -15.55 -15.48 1.32
C ALA A 20 -14.33 -15.40 2.25
N ILE A 21 -13.53 -14.35 2.10
CA ILE A 21 -12.36 -14.14 2.95
C ILE A 21 -12.79 -13.91 4.40
N SER A 22 -11.98 -14.35 5.34
CA SER A 22 -12.21 -14.17 6.77
C SER A 22 -10.95 -13.68 7.47
N ALA A 23 -11.06 -13.34 8.75
CA ALA A 23 -9.89 -12.98 9.57
C ALA A 23 -8.82 -14.10 9.62
N ASN A 24 -9.20 -15.35 9.34
CA ASN A 24 -8.29 -16.50 9.31
C ASN A 24 -7.61 -16.71 7.94
N SER A 25 -8.13 -16.11 6.86
CA SER A 25 -7.54 -16.20 5.51
C SER A 25 -6.14 -15.60 5.46
N SER A 26 -5.22 -16.15 4.67
CA SER A 26 -3.86 -15.59 4.55
C SER A 26 -3.87 -14.21 3.89
N TRP A 27 -2.78 -13.45 4.02
CA TRP A 27 -2.69 -12.15 3.34
C TRP A 27 -2.62 -12.30 1.82
N GLU A 28 -2.05 -13.40 1.33
CA GLU A 28 -2.06 -13.76 -0.09
C GLU A 28 -3.49 -13.96 -0.59
N GLU A 29 -4.32 -14.72 0.16
CA GLU A 29 -5.73 -14.92 -0.17
C GLU A 29 -6.53 -13.61 -0.14
N ILE A 30 -6.33 -12.79 0.90
CA ILE A 30 -7.01 -11.50 1.06
C ILE A 30 -6.64 -10.54 -0.09
N ASN A 31 -5.36 -10.44 -0.44
CA ASN A 31 -4.89 -9.57 -1.52
C ASN A 31 -5.28 -10.06 -2.92
N ALA A 32 -5.51 -11.38 -3.08
CA ALA A 32 -5.96 -11.98 -4.34
C ALA A 32 -7.47 -11.82 -4.57
N ALA A 33 -8.28 -11.73 -3.51
CA ALA A 33 -9.75 -11.63 -3.57
C ALA A 33 -10.30 -10.27 -4.08
N LYS A 34 -9.54 -9.54 -4.92
CA LYS A 34 -9.88 -8.19 -5.42
C LYS A 34 -11.26 -8.16 -6.08
N GLY A 35 -11.99 -7.06 -5.90
CA GLY A 35 -13.30 -6.83 -6.52
C GLY A 35 -14.41 -6.65 -5.48
N PRO A 36 -14.84 -7.70 -4.76
CA PRO A 36 -15.87 -7.57 -3.73
C PRO A 36 -15.36 -6.99 -2.40
N TYR A 37 -14.04 -6.90 -2.21
CA TYR A 37 -13.43 -6.44 -0.97
C TYR A 37 -12.56 -5.20 -1.18
N GLN A 38 -12.59 -4.29 -0.21
CA GLN A 38 -11.71 -3.13 -0.13
C GLN A 38 -10.78 -3.30 1.08
N ILE A 39 -9.48 -3.23 0.80
CA ILE A 39 -8.42 -3.29 1.82
C ILE A 39 -7.99 -1.86 2.12
N VAL A 40 -8.05 -1.46 3.38
CA VAL A 40 -7.63 -0.14 3.85
C VAL A 40 -6.53 -0.34 4.87
N ALA A 41 -5.30 -0.09 4.44
CA ALA A 41 -4.13 -0.12 5.30
C ALA A 41 -3.79 1.29 5.79
N PRO A 42 -3.03 1.42 6.89
CA PRO A 42 -2.31 2.66 7.15
C PRO A 42 -1.34 2.98 5.99
N VAL A 43 -0.74 4.17 6.03
CA VAL A 43 0.18 4.64 4.99
C VAL A 43 1.59 4.87 5.52
N VAL A 44 2.58 4.63 4.67
CA VAL A 44 3.98 5.05 4.80
C VAL A 44 4.17 6.25 3.88
N TYR A 45 4.87 7.29 4.35
CA TYR A 45 5.16 8.45 3.52
C TYR A 45 6.56 8.32 2.89
N MET A 46 6.58 8.27 1.56
CA MET A 46 7.79 8.17 0.73
C MET A 46 7.77 9.28 -0.33
N GLY A 47 7.64 10.54 0.10
CA GLY A 47 7.31 11.69 -0.78
C GLY A 47 5.83 11.75 -1.19
N ARG A 48 5.12 10.64 -1.06
CA ARG A 48 3.66 10.50 -1.14
C ARG A 48 3.18 9.40 -0.21
N ALA A 49 1.89 9.36 0.07
CA ALA A 49 1.27 8.29 0.85
C ALA A 49 1.25 6.97 0.04
N ILE A 50 1.81 5.91 0.61
CA ILE A 50 1.84 4.55 0.07
C ILE A 50 1.24 3.60 1.09
N ASP A 51 0.30 2.75 0.69
CA ASP A 51 -0.31 1.75 1.57
C ASP A 51 0.72 0.73 2.09
N TYR A 52 0.61 0.34 3.37
CA TYR A 52 1.48 -0.67 3.97
C TYR A 52 1.44 -2.03 3.26
N THR A 53 0.36 -2.37 2.57
CA THR A 53 0.25 -3.61 1.78
C THR A 53 1.03 -3.56 0.47
N PHE A 54 1.60 -2.41 0.12
CA PHE A 54 2.36 -2.17 -1.10
C PHE A 54 3.85 -1.91 -0.84
N VAL A 55 4.31 -2.10 0.40
CA VAL A 55 5.71 -1.93 0.78
C VAL A 55 6.34 -3.26 1.19
N CYS A 56 7.64 -3.36 1.01
CA CYS A 56 8.47 -4.43 1.56
C CYS A 56 9.67 -3.83 2.29
N ARG A 57 10.24 -4.61 3.20
CA ARG A 57 11.42 -4.25 3.97
C ARG A 57 12.69 -4.63 3.21
N ASN A 58 13.58 -3.66 3.03
CA ASN A 58 14.91 -3.86 2.48
C ASN A 58 15.96 -3.35 3.48
N GLY A 59 16.48 -4.24 4.32
CA GLY A 59 17.38 -3.85 5.42
C GLY A 59 16.68 -2.90 6.40
N ASP A 60 17.18 -1.66 6.45
CA ASP A 60 16.68 -0.58 7.33
C ASP A 60 15.73 0.40 6.64
N THR A 61 15.32 0.10 5.40
CA THR A 61 14.37 0.89 4.64
C THR A 61 13.07 0.11 4.35
N LEU A 62 12.00 0.87 4.16
CA LEU A 62 10.79 0.42 3.48
C LEU A 62 10.87 0.90 2.04
N GLN A 63 10.51 0.04 1.09
CA GLN A 63 10.42 0.41 -0.32
C GLN A 63 9.14 -0.14 -0.95
N THR A 64 8.68 0.47 -2.04
CA THR A 64 7.54 -0.04 -2.78
C THR A 64 7.87 -1.38 -3.43
N ILE A 65 6.91 -2.31 -3.44
CA ILE A 65 7.12 -3.66 -4.01
C ILE A 65 7.40 -3.59 -5.52
N LYS A 66 6.87 -2.57 -6.20
CA LYS A 66 7.09 -2.30 -7.62
C LYS A 66 7.15 -0.78 -7.87
N PRO A 67 7.60 -0.33 -9.05
CA PRO A 67 7.60 1.08 -9.39
C PRO A 67 6.21 1.71 -9.27
N VAL A 68 6.17 2.95 -8.78
CA VAL A 68 4.97 3.79 -8.71
C VAL A 68 5.07 4.87 -9.78
N ASP A 69 3.96 5.13 -10.47
CA ASP A 69 3.89 6.15 -11.51
C ASP A 69 4.11 7.56 -10.93
N ILE A 70 5.01 8.29 -11.57
CA ILE A 70 5.23 9.72 -11.38
C ILE A 70 4.29 10.44 -12.34
N VAL A 71 3.39 11.24 -11.79
CA VAL A 71 2.39 11.99 -12.56
C VAL A 71 2.66 13.48 -12.47
N GLU A 72 2.63 14.14 -13.62
CA GLU A 72 2.64 15.60 -13.72
C GLU A 72 1.25 16.10 -14.07
N VAL A 73 0.87 17.23 -13.46
CA VAL A 73 -0.32 17.97 -13.85
C VAL A 73 0.00 18.69 -15.16
N VAL A 74 -0.65 18.26 -16.22
CA VAL A 74 -0.64 18.98 -17.49
C VAL A 74 -1.88 19.86 -17.49
N GLN A 75 -1.69 21.17 -17.41
CA GLN A 75 -2.77 22.11 -17.67
C GLN A 75 -3.17 21.96 -19.14
N PRO A 76 -4.40 21.54 -19.46
CA PRO A 76 -4.79 21.54 -20.86
C PRO A 76 -4.86 22.99 -21.34
N THR A 77 -4.24 23.23 -22.48
CA THR A 77 -4.39 24.45 -23.30
C THR A 77 -5.82 24.65 -23.84
N ASN A 78 -6.79 23.84 -23.40
CA ASN A 78 -8.11 23.69 -23.99
C ASN A 78 -9.15 24.19 -22.97
N GLN A 79 -10.12 24.96 -23.45
CA GLN A 79 -11.07 25.80 -22.69
C GLN A 79 -12.00 25.09 -21.68
N ASN A 80 -11.83 23.79 -21.41
CA ASN A 80 -12.72 23.00 -20.56
C ASN A 80 -12.25 22.83 -19.10
N GLY A 81 -11.09 23.40 -18.73
CA GLY A 81 -10.66 23.55 -17.32
C GLY A 81 -10.48 22.25 -16.53
N ARG A 82 -10.46 21.08 -17.17
CA ARG A 82 -10.21 19.80 -16.49
C ARG A 82 -8.72 19.62 -16.29
N THR A 83 -8.29 19.27 -15.08
CA THR A 83 -6.90 18.89 -14.82
C THR A 83 -6.58 17.58 -15.51
N GLU A 84 -5.58 17.54 -16.39
CA GLU A 84 -5.05 16.31 -16.97
C GLU A 84 -3.80 15.88 -16.20
N PHE A 85 -3.65 14.57 -16.00
CA PHE A 85 -2.47 13.98 -15.38
C PHE A 85 -1.76 13.13 -16.41
N LYS A 86 -0.47 13.40 -16.63
CA LYS A 86 0.38 12.61 -17.52
C LYS A 86 1.38 11.82 -16.69
N VAL A 87 1.45 10.51 -16.92
CA VAL A 87 2.54 9.69 -16.36
C VAL A 87 3.82 10.04 -17.11
N VAL A 88 4.84 10.50 -16.38
CA VAL A 88 6.14 10.94 -16.93
C VAL A 88 7.28 9.98 -16.60
N GLY A 89 7.04 9.05 -15.68
CA GLY A 89 8.00 8.03 -15.29
C GLY A 89 7.41 7.08 -14.26
N SER A 90 8.21 6.10 -13.84
CA SER A 90 7.88 5.27 -12.68
C SER A 90 9.16 4.96 -11.94
N GLU A 91 9.09 4.92 -10.61
CA GLU A 91 10.25 4.62 -9.78
C GLU A 91 9.87 3.81 -8.55
N VAL A 92 10.81 3.01 -8.04
CA VAL A 92 10.68 2.39 -6.72
C VAL A 92 10.95 3.46 -5.68
N LEU A 93 9.95 3.74 -4.84
CA LEU A 93 10.09 4.70 -3.76
C LEU A 93 10.65 4.00 -2.54
N SER A 94 11.46 4.71 -1.75
CA SER A 94 11.98 4.19 -0.48
C SER A 94 12.04 5.26 0.60
N THR A 95 11.96 4.81 1.86
CA THR A 95 12.15 5.65 3.05
C THR A 95 12.79 4.84 4.16
N SER A 96 13.51 5.51 5.07
CA SER A 96 14.08 4.83 6.24
C SER A 96 12.97 4.40 7.21
N ILE A 97 13.10 3.20 7.79
CA ILE A 97 12.16 2.71 8.82
C ILE A 97 12.14 3.68 10.01
N ASN A 98 13.33 4.12 10.43
CA ASN A 98 13.51 5.20 11.39
C ASN A 98 13.70 6.50 10.60
N TYR A 99 12.73 7.39 10.66
CA TYR A 99 12.74 8.62 9.87
C TYR A 99 13.01 9.83 10.75
N THR A 100 13.66 10.81 10.16
CA THR A 100 13.80 12.17 10.69
C THR A 100 13.34 13.13 9.61
N HIS A 101 12.14 13.67 9.75
CA HIS A 101 11.59 14.68 8.85
C HIS A 101 11.89 16.07 9.42
N LYS A 102 12.19 17.01 8.53
CA LYS A 102 12.35 18.41 8.87
C LYS A 102 11.31 19.19 8.09
N GLU A 103 10.45 19.91 8.77
CA GLU A 103 9.45 20.78 8.15
C GLU A 103 9.62 22.19 8.70
N SER A 104 9.52 23.19 7.84
CA SER A 104 9.56 24.59 8.26
C SER A 104 8.13 25.09 8.48
N PHE A 105 7.78 25.34 9.74
CA PHE A 105 6.50 25.92 10.12
C PHE A 105 6.61 27.43 10.14
N CYS A 106 5.97 28.08 9.18
CA CYS A 106 5.89 29.53 9.09
C CYS A 106 4.58 30.02 9.69
N ASP A 107 4.67 30.84 10.74
CA ASP A 107 3.52 31.50 11.34
C ASP A 107 3.59 33.01 11.07
N GLN A 108 2.43 33.61 10.77
CA GLN A 108 2.29 35.06 10.72
C GLN A 108 2.01 35.56 12.13
N THR A 109 3.09 35.86 12.86
CA THR A 109 2.98 36.64 14.10
C THR A 109 2.43 38.03 13.80
N LYS A 110 1.44 38.51 14.58
CA LYS A 110 0.78 39.83 14.42
C LYS A 110 1.73 40.94 13.92
N GLY A 111 1.48 41.41 12.70
CA GLY A 111 2.36 42.31 11.93
C GLY A 111 2.89 41.59 10.68
N ASP A 112 3.33 42.31 9.65
CA ASP A 112 3.71 41.76 8.32
C ASP A 112 4.97 40.87 8.32
N ARG A 113 5.32 40.24 9.45
CA ARG A 113 6.52 39.43 9.62
C ARG A 113 6.14 37.96 9.81
N THR A 114 6.36 37.18 8.75
CA THR A 114 6.35 35.71 8.80
C THR A 114 7.60 35.23 9.52
N VAL A 115 7.41 34.41 10.57
CA VAL A 115 8.51 33.75 11.29
C VAL A 115 8.42 32.26 11.00
N CYS A 116 9.43 31.71 10.33
CA CYS A 116 9.55 30.28 10.09
C CYS A 116 10.43 29.62 11.16
N LYS A 117 9.99 28.48 11.66
CA LYS A 117 10.73 27.62 12.59
C LYS A 117 10.83 26.23 12.00
N ASP A 118 12.04 25.72 11.92
CA ASP A 118 12.25 24.33 11.53
C ASP A 118 11.89 23.42 12.69
N VAL A 119 10.97 22.48 12.44
CA VAL A 119 10.57 21.44 13.36
C VAL A 119 11.09 20.11 12.84
N VAL A 120 11.73 19.36 13.74
CA VAL A 120 12.25 18.03 13.45
C VAL A 120 11.30 17.00 14.05
N TYR A 121 10.75 16.13 13.20
CA TYR A 121 9.93 15.00 13.60
C TYR A 121 10.72 13.72 13.41
N THR A 122 10.93 12.98 14.49
CA THR A 122 11.51 11.64 14.44
C THR A 122 10.44 10.61 14.71
N GLY A 123 10.49 9.49 14.01
CA GLY A 123 9.58 8.37 14.26
C GLY A 123 10.08 7.07 13.68
N THR A 124 9.31 6.02 13.95
CA THR A 124 9.57 4.69 13.42
C THR A 124 8.29 4.17 12.78
N TYR A 125 8.39 3.76 11.52
CA TYR A 125 7.29 3.05 10.86
C TYR A 125 7.13 1.66 11.50
N PRO A 126 5.96 1.30 12.06
CA PRO A 126 5.75 -0.02 12.65
C PRO A 126 5.81 -1.12 11.59
N MET A 127 6.51 -2.21 11.89
CA MET A 127 6.60 -3.37 10.97
C MET A 127 5.31 -4.20 10.93
N THR A 128 4.46 -4.07 11.94
CA THR A 128 3.15 -4.72 11.99
C THR A 128 2.08 -3.67 12.19
N VAL A 129 1.08 -3.66 11.31
CA VAL A 129 -0.03 -2.71 11.33
C VAL A 129 -1.37 -3.42 11.30
N ASN A 130 -2.41 -2.79 11.85
CA ASN A 130 -3.76 -3.29 11.73
C ASN A 130 -4.38 -2.78 10.43
N VAL A 131 -4.71 -3.71 9.54
CA VAL A 131 -5.34 -3.44 8.24
C VAL A 131 -6.82 -3.81 8.32
N LYS A 132 -7.67 -2.94 7.80
CA LYS A 132 -9.12 -3.12 7.80
C LYS A 132 -9.57 -3.66 6.45
N VAL A 133 -10.42 -4.67 6.48
CA VAL A 133 -11.00 -5.28 5.27
C VAL A 133 -12.50 -5.03 5.29
N TYR A 134 -12.99 -4.42 4.22
CA TYR A 134 -14.39 -4.10 4.01
C TYR A 134 -14.96 -4.93 2.87
N THR A 135 -16.24 -5.25 2.92
CA THR A 135 -16.99 -5.73 1.75
C THR A 135 -17.68 -4.55 1.06
N GLN A 136 -17.63 -4.53 -0.27
CA GLN A 136 -18.41 -3.61 -1.06
C GLN A 136 -19.87 -4.06 -1.06
N VAL A 137 -20.76 -3.20 -0.58
CA VAL A 137 -22.20 -3.53 -0.51
C VAL A 137 -22.90 -2.84 -1.70
N GLY A 138 -22.62 -3.26 -2.93
CA GLY A 138 -23.25 -2.67 -4.12
C GLY A 138 -23.01 -1.15 -4.31
N HIS A 139 -23.66 -0.57 -5.32
CA HIS A 139 -23.31 0.77 -5.83
C HIS A 139 -23.65 1.95 -4.90
N ASN A 140 -24.53 1.75 -3.90
CA ASN A 140 -25.11 2.82 -3.08
C ASN A 140 -25.13 2.54 -1.56
N GLN A 141 -24.54 1.44 -1.07
CA GLN A 141 -24.45 1.20 0.37
C GLN A 141 -23.02 1.45 0.86
N PRO A 142 -22.86 1.96 2.09
CA PRO A 142 -21.56 2.12 2.69
C PRO A 142 -20.86 0.76 2.80
N ALA A 143 -19.56 0.74 2.53
CA ALA A 143 -18.74 -0.45 2.70
C ALA A 143 -18.85 -0.96 4.15
N ARG A 144 -19.08 -2.26 4.32
CA ARG A 144 -19.23 -2.85 5.66
C ARG A 144 -17.90 -3.45 6.10
N LEU A 145 -17.42 -3.04 7.27
CA LEU A 145 -16.24 -3.64 7.89
C LEU A 145 -16.51 -5.14 8.12
N LEU A 146 -15.64 -6.00 7.58
CA LEU A 146 -15.69 -7.44 7.82
C LEU A 146 -14.84 -7.80 9.03
N PHE A 147 -13.56 -7.41 9.00
CA PHE A 147 -12.61 -7.68 10.07
C PHE A 147 -11.42 -6.71 10.00
N THR A 148 -10.68 -6.65 11.11
CA THR A 148 -9.36 -6.03 11.18
C THR A 148 -8.34 -7.15 11.41
N LYS A 149 -7.22 -7.11 10.68
CA LYS A 149 -6.18 -8.13 10.78
C LYS A 149 -4.80 -7.48 10.84
N ALA A 150 -3.91 -8.06 11.64
CA ALA A 150 -2.51 -7.64 11.70
C ALA A 150 -1.78 -8.05 10.40
N TYR A 151 -1.12 -7.09 9.77
CA TYR A 151 -0.26 -7.25 8.60
C TYR A 151 1.18 -6.93 8.99
N THR A 152 2.08 -7.88 8.76
CA THR A 152 3.52 -7.66 8.95
C THR A 152 4.16 -7.43 7.60
N VAL A 153 4.91 -6.33 7.47
CA VAL A 153 5.61 -5.97 6.25
C VAL A 153 6.59 -7.10 5.88
N PRO A 154 6.49 -7.69 4.67
CA PRO A 154 7.38 -8.74 4.24
C PRO A 154 8.75 -8.18 3.90
N THR A 155 9.79 -9.01 3.92
CA THR A 155 11.07 -8.68 3.29
C THR A 155 10.92 -8.60 1.79
N CYS A 156 11.65 -7.71 1.12
CA CYS A 156 11.63 -7.65 -0.34
C CYS A 156 12.24 -8.92 -0.93
N ASP A 157 11.46 -9.61 -1.76
CA ASP A 157 12.00 -10.69 -2.59
C ASP A 157 12.83 -10.03 -3.70
N ASN A 158 14.16 -10.12 -3.61
CA ASN A 158 15.08 -9.61 -4.64
C ASN A 158 15.04 -10.40 -5.97
N ALA A 159 13.96 -11.15 -6.22
CA ALA A 159 13.84 -12.11 -7.31
C ALA A 159 12.60 -11.81 -8.17
N SER A 160 12.58 -10.67 -8.87
CA SER A 160 11.90 -10.47 -10.18
C SER A 160 11.87 -9.00 -10.59
N VAL A 161 13.06 -8.43 -10.84
CA VAL A 161 13.21 -7.33 -11.80
C VAL A 161 14.24 -7.77 -12.82
N ASN A 162 13.82 -8.65 -13.72
CA ASN A 162 14.45 -8.92 -15.02
C ASN A 162 13.34 -8.91 -16.07
#